data_AF-A0A2G6NYT9-F1
#
_entry.id   AF-A0A2G6NYT9-F1
#
_cell.length_a   1.000
_cell.length_b   1.000
_cell.length_c   1.000
_cell.angle_alpha   90.00
_cell.angle_beta   90.00
_cell.angle_gamma   90.00
#
_symmetry.space_group_name_H-M   'P 1'
#
loop_
_entity.id
_entity.type
_entity.pdbx_description
1 polymer ?
#
loop_
_entity_poly.entity_id
_entity_poly.type
_entity_poly.pdbx_seq_one_letter_code
_entity_poly.pdbx_strand_id
1 'polypeptide(L)'
;MDKPILDKDISLEDFNDFYWLKKELIQFCRTIGISSTGGKIEIADRIRTYLSTGEIVKQVKNTHKVTSKFDWANEVLTKNTVITDSYKNGENVRNFFIQEIGAHFRFNVIFMKWMKENIGKTLGDAIIEWKRIEALKKDRNYVSEISPQFEYNKYMRTFLKDNPNLSSKDAMKFWKLKSAQRGSNEYDKKDLELK
;
A
#
# COMPACT_ATOMS: atom_id res chain seq x y z
N MET A 1 23.51 0.88 -17.15
CA MET A 1 22.69 2.00 -17.64
C MET A 1 22.13 2.69 -16.43
N ASP A 2 22.34 4.00 -16.33
CA ASP A 2 21.81 4.79 -15.24
C ASP A 2 20.30 4.95 -15.37
N LYS A 3 19.62 5.15 -14.24
CA LYS A 3 18.18 5.40 -14.21
C LYS A 3 17.85 6.63 -15.07
N PRO A 4 17.00 6.50 -16.11
CA PRO A 4 16.64 7.62 -16.98
C PRO A 4 15.76 8.63 -16.24
N ILE A 5 15.60 9.80 -16.84
CA ILE A 5 14.65 10.81 -16.38
C ILE A 5 13.24 10.34 -16.75
N LEU A 6 12.30 10.44 -15.81
CA LEU A 6 10.89 10.16 -16.09
C LEU A 6 10.24 11.38 -16.75
N ASP A 7 10.31 11.45 -18.06
CA ASP A 7 9.65 12.45 -18.90
C ASP A 7 8.90 11.82 -20.07
N LYS A 8 8.21 12.65 -20.86
CA LYS A 8 7.33 12.21 -21.95
C LYS A 8 8.05 11.44 -23.06
N ASP A 9 9.38 11.53 -23.12
CA ASP A 9 10.19 10.93 -24.18
C ASP A 9 10.75 9.56 -23.73
N ILE A 10 10.44 9.12 -22.50
CA ILE A 10 10.81 7.80 -21.98
C ILE A 10 10.15 6.68 -22.80
N SER A 11 10.93 5.63 -23.08
CA SER A 11 10.39 4.42 -23.71
C SER A 11 9.52 3.62 -22.72
N LEU A 12 8.55 2.87 -23.24
CA LEU A 12 7.76 1.94 -22.41
C LEU A 12 8.65 0.86 -21.76
N GLU A 13 9.70 0.44 -22.46
CA GLU A 13 10.68 -0.53 -21.99
C GLU A 13 11.44 0.00 -20.76
N ASP A 14 12.01 1.21 -20.87
CA ASP A 14 12.70 1.85 -19.74
C ASP A 14 11.74 2.14 -18.59
N PHE A 15 10.51 2.57 -18.88
CA PHE A 15 9.52 2.79 -17.83
C PHE A 15 9.25 1.51 -17.03
N ASN A 16 9.18 0.35 -17.69
CA ASN A 16 8.90 -0.93 -17.05
C ASN A 16 10.10 -1.50 -16.29
N ASP A 17 11.30 -1.24 -16.78
CA ASP A 17 12.50 -1.86 -16.25
C ASP A 17 13.20 -1.06 -15.14
N PHE A 18 12.77 0.18 -14.88
CA PHE A 18 13.33 1.01 -13.81
C PHE A 18 12.36 1.22 -12.65
N TYR A 19 12.94 1.39 -11.45
CA TYR A 19 12.19 1.70 -10.24
C TYR A 19 11.78 3.18 -10.17
N TRP A 20 10.47 3.42 -10.08
CA TRP A 20 9.91 4.76 -9.88
C TRP A 20 9.31 4.94 -8.49
N LEU A 21 9.60 6.05 -7.85
CA LEU A 21 8.92 6.50 -6.64
C LEU A 21 7.53 7.01 -6.99
N LYS A 22 6.57 6.82 -6.09
CA LYS A 22 5.20 7.34 -6.28
C LYS A 22 5.18 8.85 -6.58
N LYS A 23 6.08 9.62 -5.97
CA LYS A 23 6.21 11.07 -6.22
C LYS A 23 6.61 11.37 -7.68
N GLU A 24 7.50 10.56 -8.26
CA GLU A 24 7.95 10.71 -9.64
C GLU A 24 6.79 10.40 -10.59
N LEU A 25 6.07 9.30 -10.34
CA LEU A 25 4.89 8.94 -11.12
C LEU A 25 3.80 10.03 -11.06
N ILE A 26 3.52 10.58 -9.87
CA ILE A 26 2.56 11.68 -9.70
C ILE A 26 3.01 12.92 -10.48
N GLN A 27 4.30 13.25 -10.42
CA GLN A 27 4.84 14.41 -11.13
C GLN A 27 4.71 14.24 -12.65
N PHE A 28 5.04 13.05 -13.17
CA PHE A 28 4.85 12.71 -14.57
C PHE A 28 3.38 12.87 -14.99
N CYS A 29 2.44 12.29 -14.22
CA CYS A 29 1.01 12.43 -14.51
C CYS A 29 0.56 13.89 -14.60
N ARG A 30 1.05 14.76 -13.70
CA ARG A 30 0.73 16.19 -13.71
C ARG A 30 1.28 16.89 -14.95
N THR A 31 2.49 16.56 -15.37
CA THR A 31 3.12 17.15 -16.56
C THR A 31 2.33 16.85 -17.84
N ILE A 32 1.81 15.62 -17.98
CA ILE A 32 1.05 15.20 -19.18
C ILE A 32 -0.47 15.39 -19.04
N GLY A 33 -0.95 15.90 -17.89
CA GLY A 33 -2.37 16.19 -17.68
C GLY A 33 -3.28 14.97 -17.43
N ILE A 34 -2.74 13.86 -16.90
CA ILE A 34 -3.53 12.67 -16.54
C ILE A 34 -3.77 12.55 -15.02
N SER A 35 -4.76 11.75 -14.62
CA SER A 35 -5.10 11.53 -13.20
C SER A 35 -3.97 10.87 -12.41
N SER A 36 -3.52 11.54 -11.35
CA SER A 36 -2.51 11.04 -10.41
C SER A 36 -3.11 10.40 -9.14
N THR A 37 -4.41 10.07 -9.14
CA THR A 37 -5.12 9.51 -7.97
C THR A 37 -4.83 8.01 -7.81
N GLY A 38 -4.89 7.47 -6.59
CA GLY A 38 -4.83 6.01 -6.36
C GLY A 38 -3.46 5.48 -5.86
N GLY A 39 -3.31 4.16 -5.92
CA GLY A 39 -2.11 3.42 -5.52
C GLY A 39 -0.93 3.60 -6.48
N LYS A 40 0.28 3.18 -6.07
CA LYS A 40 1.49 3.27 -6.92
C LYS A 40 1.29 2.46 -8.22
N ILE A 41 0.77 1.24 -8.12
CA ILE A 41 0.52 0.35 -9.26
C ILE A 41 -0.50 0.98 -10.21
N GLU A 42 -1.64 1.44 -9.72
CA GLU A 42 -2.66 2.06 -10.57
C GLU A 42 -2.15 3.29 -11.33
N ILE A 43 -1.32 4.12 -10.69
CA ILE A 43 -0.70 5.28 -11.36
C ILE A 43 0.28 4.78 -12.43
N ALA A 44 1.11 3.77 -12.11
CA ALA A 44 2.05 3.20 -13.08
C ALA A 44 1.33 2.56 -14.28
N ASP A 45 0.24 1.83 -14.09
CA ASP A 45 -0.55 1.22 -15.17
C ASP A 45 -1.15 2.27 -16.11
N ARG A 46 -1.59 3.41 -15.56
CA ARG A 46 -2.06 4.54 -16.38
C ARG A 46 -0.93 5.14 -17.20
N ILE A 47 0.26 5.28 -16.63
CA ILE A 47 1.43 5.75 -17.37
C ILE A 47 1.82 4.76 -18.45
N ARG A 48 1.82 3.45 -18.19
CA ARG A 48 2.06 2.41 -19.21
C ARG A 48 1.08 2.52 -20.38
N THR A 49 -0.20 2.70 -20.07
CA THR A 49 -1.25 2.86 -21.09
C THR A 49 -0.98 4.10 -21.93
N TYR A 50 -0.66 5.23 -21.31
CA TYR A 50 -0.30 6.45 -22.03
C TYR A 50 0.96 6.28 -22.89
N LEU A 51 2.02 5.65 -22.37
CA LEU A 51 3.25 5.42 -23.12
C LEU A 51 3.07 4.43 -24.29
N SER A 52 2.11 3.50 -24.20
CA SER A 52 1.83 2.53 -25.27
C SER A 52 0.89 3.05 -26.35
N THR A 53 -0.12 3.85 -26.00
CA THR A 53 -1.16 4.31 -26.94
C THR A 53 -1.05 5.80 -27.31
N GLY A 54 -0.36 6.60 -26.51
CA GLY A 54 -0.38 8.06 -26.58
C GLY A 54 -1.69 8.71 -26.07
N GLU A 55 -2.64 7.90 -25.60
CA GLU A 55 -3.98 8.40 -25.24
C GLU A 55 -4.10 8.74 -23.76
N ILE A 56 -4.70 9.90 -23.49
CA ILE A 56 -5.12 10.28 -22.14
C ILE A 56 -6.48 9.64 -21.87
N VAL A 57 -6.47 8.43 -21.30
CA VAL A 57 -7.68 7.75 -20.88
C VAL A 57 -8.28 8.47 -19.67
N LYS A 58 -9.39 9.19 -19.88
CA LYS A 58 -10.19 9.75 -18.79
C LYS A 58 -10.76 8.59 -17.98
N GLN A 59 -10.43 8.52 -16.69
CA GLN A 59 -10.99 7.50 -15.81
C GLN A 59 -12.52 7.59 -15.82
N VAL A 60 -13.16 6.48 -16.22
CA VAL A 60 -14.54 6.23 -15.81
C VAL A 60 -14.50 6.05 -14.31
N LYS A 61 -14.99 7.04 -13.56
CA LYS A 61 -15.07 6.93 -12.11
C LYS A 61 -16.04 5.78 -11.81
N ASN A 62 -15.54 4.63 -11.37
CA ASN A 62 -16.37 3.64 -10.68
C ASN A 62 -16.77 4.24 -9.33
N THR A 63 -17.72 5.17 -9.36
CA THR A 63 -18.33 5.69 -8.14
C THR A 63 -19.27 4.61 -7.64
N HIS A 64 -18.80 3.77 -6.71
CA HIS A 64 -19.73 3.17 -5.77
C HIS A 64 -20.42 4.34 -5.07
N LYS A 65 -21.69 4.57 -5.43
CA LYS A 65 -22.50 5.62 -4.80
C LYS A 65 -22.73 5.18 -3.36
N VAL A 66 -22.00 5.79 -2.44
CA VAL A 66 -22.22 5.60 -1.00
C VAL A 66 -23.67 5.94 -0.70
N THR A 67 -24.38 5.01 -0.10
CA THR A 67 -25.82 5.10 0.20
C THR A 67 -26.08 5.45 1.65
N SER A 68 -25.22 5.00 2.57
CA SER A 68 -25.37 5.30 3.99
C SER A 68 -25.11 6.77 4.30
N LYS A 69 -25.99 7.35 5.10
CA LYS A 69 -25.86 8.69 5.70
C LYS A 69 -25.26 8.67 7.11
N PHE A 70 -24.83 7.49 7.60
CA PHE A 70 -24.29 7.36 8.95
C PHE A 70 -23.02 8.21 9.12
N ASP A 71 -23.03 9.10 10.12
CA ASP A 71 -21.91 10.00 10.40
C ASP A 71 -20.91 9.32 11.35
N TRP A 72 -19.99 8.56 10.77
CA TRP A 72 -18.91 7.88 11.49
C TRP A 72 -18.01 8.81 12.31
N ALA A 73 -18.02 10.13 12.08
CA ALA A 73 -17.19 11.07 12.83
C ALA A 73 -17.81 11.49 14.16
N ASN A 74 -19.15 11.54 14.26
CA ASN A 74 -19.84 12.15 15.40
C ASN A 74 -20.87 11.24 16.08
N GLU A 75 -21.34 10.19 15.41
CA GLU A 75 -22.31 9.26 15.98
C GLU A 75 -21.73 8.44 17.14
N VAL A 76 -22.58 8.11 18.12
CA VAL A 76 -22.22 7.23 19.22
C VAL A 76 -22.08 5.81 18.70
N LEU A 77 -20.89 5.24 18.85
CA LEU A 77 -20.58 3.88 18.40
C LEU A 77 -20.83 2.88 19.51
N THR A 78 -21.46 1.76 19.17
CA THR A 78 -21.71 0.64 20.07
C THR A 78 -21.32 -0.67 19.39
N LYS A 79 -21.24 -1.76 20.14
CA LYS A 79 -21.03 -3.11 19.57
C LYS A 79 -22.07 -3.49 18.51
N ASN A 80 -23.27 -2.94 18.59
CA ASN A 80 -24.36 -3.23 17.65
C ASN A 80 -24.35 -2.30 16.42
N THR A 81 -23.50 -1.27 16.39
CA THR A 81 -23.38 -0.37 15.24
C THR A 81 -22.97 -1.17 14.01
N VAL A 82 -23.77 -1.09 12.95
CA VAL A 82 -23.55 -1.80 11.69
C VAL A 82 -22.53 -1.06 10.84
N ILE A 83 -21.56 -1.78 10.30
CA ILE A 83 -20.56 -1.30 9.35
C ILE A 83 -21.30 -0.99 8.04
N THR A 84 -21.23 0.26 7.61
CA THR A 84 -21.92 0.73 6.39
C THR A 84 -20.93 0.95 5.24
N ASP A 85 -21.46 1.13 4.03
CA ASP A 85 -20.67 1.48 2.85
C ASP A 85 -19.95 2.85 2.94
N SER A 86 -20.36 3.70 3.89
CA SER A 86 -19.73 4.97 4.24
C SER A 86 -18.61 4.88 5.29
N TYR A 87 -18.28 3.67 5.78
CA TYR A 87 -17.31 3.46 6.86
C TYR A 87 -15.93 4.10 6.60
N LYS A 88 -15.37 4.74 7.64
CA LYS A 88 -14.03 5.33 7.62
C LYS A 88 -13.31 5.09 8.95
N ASN A 89 -12.00 4.83 8.89
CA ASN A 89 -11.12 4.74 10.07
C ASN A 89 -10.81 6.14 10.62
N GLY A 90 -11.82 6.83 11.15
CA GLY A 90 -11.67 8.13 11.80
C GLY A 90 -11.30 8.01 13.29
N GLU A 91 -11.10 9.16 13.94
CA GLU A 91 -10.73 9.22 15.35
C GLU A 91 -11.83 8.67 16.27
N ASN A 92 -13.10 8.94 15.96
CA ASN A 92 -14.24 8.39 16.68
C ASN A 92 -14.22 6.85 16.71
N VAL A 93 -14.02 6.23 15.54
CA VAL A 93 -13.91 4.77 15.39
C VAL A 93 -12.68 4.23 16.13
N ARG A 94 -11.54 4.92 16.05
CA ARG A 94 -10.33 4.56 16.80
C ARG A 94 -10.61 4.55 18.30
N ASN A 95 -11.26 5.59 18.82
CA ASN A 95 -11.58 5.74 20.23
C ASN A 95 -12.51 4.64 20.71
N PHE A 96 -13.56 4.32 19.94
CA PHE A 96 -14.43 3.18 20.21
C PHE A 96 -13.64 1.88 20.37
N PHE A 97 -12.76 1.54 19.42
CA PHE A 97 -11.98 0.31 19.52
C PHE A 97 -10.96 0.36 20.66
N ILE A 98 -10.35 1.50 20.95
CA ILE A 98 -9.46 1.65 22.12
C ILE A 98 -10.23 1.41 23.43
N GLN A 99 -11.47 1.89 23.55
CA GLN A 99 -12.31 1.66 24.72
C GLN A 99 -12.70 0.18 24.87
N GLU A 100 -13.03 -0.50 23.77
CA GLU A 100 -13.51 -1.89 23.79
C GLU A 100 -12.41 -2.94 23.85
N ILE A 101 -11.24 -2.64 23.28
CA ILE A 101 -10.11 -3.58 23.15
C ILE A 101 -8.97 -3.20 24.09
N GLY A 102 -8.73 -1.91 24.28
CA GLY A 102 -7.66 -1.34 25.09
C GLY A 102 -6.66 -0.50 24.28
N ALA A 103 -5.77 0.20 24.99
CA ALA A 103 -4.78 1.13 24.42
C ALA A 103 -3.79 0.51 23.41
N HIS A 104 -3.70 -0.81 23.35
CA HIS A 104 -2.87 -1.55 22.41
C HIS A 104 -3.55 -1.75 21.04
N PHE A 105 -4.82 -1.38 20.88
CA PHE A 105 -5.51 -1.45 19.60
C PHE A 105 -4.77 -0.68 18.51
N ARG A 106 -4.57 -1.33 17.36
CA ARG A 106 -4.01 -0.70 16.15
C ARG A 106 -4.77 -1.20 14.93
N PHE A 107 -5.10 -0.27 14.03
CA PHE A 107 -5.50 -0.62 12.68
C PHE A 107 -4.33 -1.30 11.97
N ASN A 108 -4.62 -2.41 11.29
CA ASN A 108 -3.67 -3.13 10.46
C ASN A 108 -4.32 -3.48 9.12
N VAL A 109 -3.50 -3.80 8.12
CA VAL A 109 -3.98 -4.00 6.75
C VAL A 109 -5.04 -5.09 6.64
N ILE A 110 -4.86 -6.22 7.34
CA ILE A 110 -5.82 -7.34 7.33
C ILE A 110 -7.16 -6.90 7.92
N PHE A 111 -7.12 -6.25 9.09
CA PHE A 111 -8.33 -5.77 9.74
C PHE A 111 -9.05 -4.71 8.90
N MET A 112 -8.32 -3.76 8.32
CA MET A 112 -8.92 -2.74 7.45
C MET A 112 -9.51 -3.33 6.16
N LYS A 113 -8.92 -4.39 5.62
CA LYS A 113 -9.47 -5.14 4.48
C LYS A 113 -10.77 -5.83 4.90
N TRP A 114 -10.76 -6.55 6.02
CA TRP A 114 -11.94 -7.18 6.57
C TRP A 114 -13.09 -6.19 6.77
N MET A 115 -12.84 -5.02 7.38
CA MET A 115 -13.87 -3.98 7.58
C MET A 115 -14.53 -3.55 6.27
N LYS A 116 -13.78 -3.46 5.18
CA LYS A 116 -14.31 -3.06 3.85
C LYS A 116 -15.13 -4.16 3.18
N GLU A 117 -14.74 -5.42 3.39
CA GLU A 117 -15.40 -6.59 2.79
C GLU A 117 -16.65 -7.03 3.57
N ASN A 118 -16.84 -6.53 4.80
CA ASN A 118 -17.87 -6.97 5.73
C ASN A 118 -18.90 -5.86 6.05
N ILE A 119 -19.33 -5.11 5.04
CA ILE A 119 -20.49 -4.21 5.16
C ILE A 119 -21.71 -5.04 5.59
N GLY A 120 -22.45 -4.55 6.59
CA GLY A 120 -23.58 -5.25 7.21
C GLY A 120 -23.21 -6.03 8.48
N LYS A 121 -21.93 -6.28 8.76
CA LYS A 121 -21.48 -6.78 10.08
C LYS A 121 -21.48 -5.68 11.12
N THR A 122 -21.40 -6.05 12.39
CA THR A 122 -21.38 -5.09 13.51
C THR A 122 -19.96 -4.75 13.96
N LEU A 123 -19.80 -3.66 14.71
CA LEU A 123 -18.53 -3.37 15.40
C LEU A 123 -18.16 -4.42 16.45
N GLY A 124 -19.15 -5.14 17.00
CA GLY A 124 -18.94 -6.32 17.84
C GLY A 124 -18.24 -7.45 17.09
N ASP A 125 -18.69 -7.77 15.87
CA ASP A 125 -18.02 -8.72 14.98
C ASP A 125 -16.59 -8.27 14.66
N ALA A 126 -16.40 -6.96 14.44
CA ALA A 126 -15.09 -6.38 14.19
C ALA A 126 -14.11 -6.57 15.36
N ILE A 127 -14.59 -6.45 16.60
CA ILE A 127 -13.76 -6.71 17.80
C ILE A 127 -13.32 -8.17 17.84
N ILE A 128 -14.23 -9.10 17.54
CA ILE A 128 -13.92 -10.55 17.50
C ILE A 128 -12.86 -10.81 16.43
N GLU A 129 -13.04 -10.26 15.24
CA GLU A 129 -12.09 -10.44 14.14
C GLU A 129 -10.74 -9.81 14.46
N TRP A 130 -10.70 -8.62 15.06
CA TRP A 130 -9.45 -8.00 15.48
C TRP A 130 -8.68 -8.89 16.45
N LYS A 131 -9.36 -9.47 17.46
CA LYS A 131 -8.75 -10.41 18.41
C LYS A 131 -8.21 -11.67 17.71
N ARG A 132 -8.94 -12.20 16.72
CA ARG A 132 -8.49 -13.32 15.89
C ARG A 132 -7.22 -12.97 15.11
N ILE A 133 -7.17 -11.79 14.49
CA ILE A 133 -6.00 -11.30 13.74
C ILE A 133 -4.80 -11.10 14.68
N GLU A 134 -5.02 -10.55 15.87
CA GLU A 134 -3.93 -10.39 16.85
C GLU A 134 -3.41 -11.74 17.37
N ALA A 135 -4.28 -12.73 17.59
CA ALA A 135 -3.85 -14.08 17.92
C ALA A 135 -3.04 -14.71 16.78
N LEU A 136 -3.46 -14.54 15.53
CA LEU A 136 -2.73 -15.02 14.35
C LEU A 136 -1.31 -14.40 14.28
N LYS A 137 -1.16 -13.11 14.57
CA LYS A 137 0.14 -12.43 14.56
C LYS A 137 1.11 -12.89 15.66
N LYS A 138 0.60 -13.53 16.72
CA LYS A 138 1.44 -14.11 17.78
C LYS A 138 2.06 -15.44 17.36
N ASP A 139 1.56 -16.07 16.30
CA ASP A 139 2.20 -17.26 15.74
C ASP A 139 3.60 -16.89 15.22
N ARG A 140 4.62 -17.61 15.67
CA ARG A 140 6.01 -17.44 15.21
C ARG A 140 6.18 -17.64 13.71
N ASN A 141 5.27 -18.37 13.07
CA ASN A 141 5.27 -18.64 11.63
C ASN A 141 4.48 -17.60 10.84
N TYR A 142 3.79 -16.67 11.50
CA TYR A 142 3.03 -15.64 10.81
C TYR A 142 3.96 -14.67 10.09
N VAL A 143 3.78 -14.58 8.78
CA VAL A 143 4.46 -13.60 7.92
C VAL A 143 3.40 -12.74 7.28
N SER A 144 3.43 -11.44 7.56
CA SER A 144 2.49 -10.49 6.95
C SER A 144 2.67 -10.44 5.43
N GLU A 145 1.59 -10.30 4.69
CA GLU A 145 1.67 -10.03 3.25
C GLU A 145 2.12 -8.57 3.02
N ILE A 146 3.16 -8.38 2.20
CA ILE A 146 3.56 -7.05 1.73
C ILE A 146 3.09 -6.95 0.28
N SER A 147 2.11 -6.09 0.03
CA SER A 147 1.57 -5.85 -1.32
C SER A 147 2.70 -5.49 -2.30
N PRO A 148 2.64 -5.98 -3.57
CA PRO A 148 3.68 -5.74 -4.57
C PRO A 148 4.06 -4.27 -4.79
N GLN A 149 3.15 -3.35 -4.51
CA GLN A 149 3.39 -1.90 -4.59
C GLN A 149 4.43 -1.36 -3.60
N PHE A 150 4.81 -2.16 -2.58
CA PHE A 150 5.77 -1.81 -1.54
C PHE A 150 7.12 -2.52 -1.74
N GLU A 151 7.68 -2.43 -2.95
CA GLU A 151 8.95 -3.07 -3.34
C GLU A 151 10.09 -2.83 -2.32
N TYR A 152 10.28 -1.58 -1.87
CA TYR A 152 11.27 -1.26 -0.83
C TYR A 152 11.07 -2.09 0.44
N ASN A 153 9.83 -2.18 0.96
CA ASN A 153 9.55 -2.94 2.17
C ASN A 153 9.79 -4.45 1.94
N LYS A 154 9.47 -4.96 0.75
CA LYS A 154 9.74 -6.36 0.37
C LYS A 154 11.25 -6.62 0.33
N TYR A 155 12.02 -5.76 -0.32
CA TYR A 155 13.48 -5.82 -0.37
C TYR A 155 14.08 -5.85 1.03
N MET A 156 13.75 -4.86 1.85
CA MET A 156 14.28 -4.72 3.21
C MET A 156 13.99 -5.96 4.06
N ARG A 157 12.78 -6.51 3.97
CA ARG A 157 12.41 -7.72 4.71
C ARG A 157 13.23 -8.93 4.28
N THR A 158 13.36 -9.18 2.98
CA THR A 158 14.14 -10.32 2.47
C THR A 158 15.63 -10.14 2.78
N PHE A 159 16.19 -8.95 2.57
CA PHE A 159 17.57 -8.62 2.88
C PHE A 159 17.91 -8.93 4.35
N LEU A 160 17.13 -8.39 5.29
CA LEU A 160 17.41 -8.56 6.73
C LEU A 160 17.17 -9.99 7.22
N LYS A 161 16.25 -10.73 6.58
CA LYS A 161 16.03 -12.15 6.87
C LYS A 161 17.24 -12.99 6.45
N ASP A 162 17.81 -12.72 5.28
CA ASP A 162 18.94 -13.48 4.74
C ASP A 162 20.29 -13.04 5.34
N ASN A 163 20.35 -11.84 5.93
CA ASN A 163 21.57 -11.25 6.51
C ASN A 163 21.34 -10.81 7.96
N PRO A 164 21.22 -11.74 8.93
CA PRO A 164 20.90 -11.42 10.33
C PRO A 164 21.96 -10.56 11.04
N ASN A 165 23.18 -10.51 10.52
CA ASN A 165 24.29 -9.71 11.07
C ASN A 165 24.38 -8.29 10.47
N LEU A 166 23.57 -7.98 9.45
CA LEU A 166 23.58 -6.68 8.79
C LEU A 166 22.44 -5.80 9.31
N SER A 167 22.68 -4.50 9.28
CA SER A 167 21.73 -3.51 9.79
C SER A 167 20.78 -3.02 8.70
N SER A 168 19.69 -2.36 9.12
CA SER A 168 18.80 -1.65 8.19
C SER A 168 19.52 -0.54 7.40
N LYS A 169 20.64 0.00 7.90
CA LYS A 169 21.46 0.97 7.15
C LYS A 169 22.18 0.30 5.98
N ASP A 170 22.67 -0.93 6.18
CA ASP A 170 23.30 -1.72 5.13
C ASP A 170 22.28 -2.10 4.06
N ALA A 171 21.10 -2.58 4.48
CA ALA A 171 19.99 -2.86 3.58
C ALA A 171 19.60 -1.62 2.74
N MET A 172 19.55 -0.44 3.37
CA MET A 172 19.26 0.82 2.67
C MET A 172 20.36 1.21 1.67
N LYS A 173 21.64 0.95 1.99
CA LYS A 173 22.75 1.18 1.07
C LYS A 173 22.57 0.33 -0.20
N PHE A 174 22.37 -0.98 -0.04
CA PHE A 174 22.22 -1.89 -1.19
C PHE A 174 20.92 -1.65 -1.95
N TRP A 175 19.83 -1.30 -1.28
CA TRP A 175 18.59 -0.86 -1.94
C TRP A 175 18.83 0.33 -2.88
N LYS A 176 19.60 1.34 -2.45
CA LYS A 176 19.89 2.51 -3.29
C LYS A 176 20.68 2.13 -4.54
N LEU A 177 21.65 1.22 -4.41
CA LEU A 177 22.44 0.72 -5.54
C LEU A 177 21.56 -0.11 -6.49
N LYS A 178 20.76 -1.05 -5.94
CA LYS A 178 19.87 -1.93 -6.70
C LYS A 178 18.80 -1.17 -7.46
N SER A 179 18.08 -0.27 -6.78
CA SER A 179 16.96 0.48 -7.37
C SER A 179 17.38 1.56 -8.38
N ALA A 180 18.67 1.86 -8.48
CA ALA A 180 19.22 2.70 -9.54
C ALA A 180 19.55 1.89 -10.81
N GLN A 181 19.63 0.57 -10.72
CA GLN A 181 19.92 -0.32 -11.84
C GLN A 181 18.64 -0.76 -12.54
N ARG A 182 18.79 -1.15 -13.80
CA ARG A 182 17.72 -1.72 -14.61
C ARG A 182 17.38 -3.14 -14.16
N GLY A 183 16.10 -3.45 -14.03
CA GLY A 183 15.57 -4.79 -13.76
C GLY A 183 14.82 -4.90 -12.43
N SER A 184 14.77 -6.13 -11.91
CA SER A 184 14.02 -6.44 -10.68
C SER A 184 14.64 -5.79 -9.45
N ASN A 185 13.78 -5.22 -8.60
CA ASN A 185 14.15 -4.68 -7.29
C ASN A 185 13.97 -5.69 -6.16
N GLU A 186 13.82 -6.97 -6.48
CA GLU A 186 13.87 -8.03 -5.47
C GLU A 186 15.31 -8.24 -5.00
N TYR A 187 15.45 -8.54 -3.71
CA TYR A 187 16.74 -8.82 -3.12
C TYR A 187 17.34 -10.12 -3.71
N ASP A 188 18.60 -10.03 -4.11
CA ASP A 188 19.44 -11.18 -4.47
C ASP A 188 20.72 -11.16 -3.62
N LYS A 189 21.29 -12.31 -3.28
CA LYS A 189 22.53 -12.39 -2.49
C LYS A 189 23.71 -11.67 -3.15
N LYS A 190 23.73 -11.60 -4.49
CA LYS A 190 24.72 -10.85 -5.27
C LYS A 190 24.63 -9.35 -5.06
N ASP A 191 23.55 -8.84 -4.48
CA ASP A 191 23.41 -7.42 -4.20
C ASP A 191 24.51 -6.92 -3.23
N LEU A 192 25.06 -7.80 -2.39
CA LEU A 192 26.18 -7.46 -1.50
C LEU A 192 27.48 -7.12 -2.25
N GLU A 193 27.57 -7.47 -3.54
CA GLU A 193 28.70 -7.18 -4.41
C GLU A 193 28.54 -5.84 -5.17
N LEU A 194 27.38 -5.18 -5.05
CA LEU A 194 27.12 -3.88 -5.67
C LEU A 194 28.05 -2.82 -5.08
N LYS A 195 28.60 -1.98 -5.96
CA LYS A 195 29.53 -0.90 -5.62
C LYS A 195 28.92 0.46 -5.96
#